data_AF-A0A9E2A8Q1-F1
#
_entry.id   AF-A0A9E2A8Q1-F1
#
_cell.length_a   1.000
_cell.length_b   1.000
_cell.length_c   1.000
_cell.angle_alpha   90.00
_cell.angle_beta   90.00
_cell.angle_gamma   90.00
#
_symmetry.space_group_name_H-M   'P 1'
#
loop_
_entity.id
_entity.type
_entity.pdbx_description
1 polymer ?
#
loop_
_entity_poly.entity_id
_entity_poly.type
_entity_poly.pdbx_seq_one_letter_code
_entity_poly.pdbx_strand_id
1 'polypeptide(L)'
;MRRSASLLIPLTLILMYYAFWAGIALLLVSRYPGLSEYLPLGGVADLAASNNAESFEPVYTSVERTVLAATGPLRLFLASVGALILTVPVSWVYFITSRSRRIDQSFLQTIMILPVVVTGIAMIVVNSIALAFSLAGVVAAVRFRFSLNQPSDAMYIFVAIGIGLGSGIGALGVAGVISLMFVLATLFIWKLEYGKTLSGPFLTMLTRRDGGEDDY
;
A
#
# COMPACT_ATOMS: atom_id res chain seq x y z
N MET A 1 5.22 34.99 15.22
CA MET A 1 6.31 34.21 14.59
C MET A 1 6.07 32.72 14.82
N ARG A 2 5.38 32.03 13.90
CA ARG A 2 5.03 30.60 14.01
C ARG A 2 6.27 29.76 13.68
N ARG A 3 6.73 28.97 14.64
CA ARG A 3 7.89 28.06 14.53
C ARG A 3 7.79 27.20 13.27
N SER A 4 8.64 27.48 12.29
CA SER A 4 8.94 26.62 11.15
C SER A 4 9.81 25.41 11.54
N ALA A 5 9.56 24.81 12.72
CA ALA A 5 10.23 23.60 13.16
C ALA A 5 9.79 22.47 12.23
N SER A 6 10.65 22.26 11.24
CA SER A 6 10.35 21.87 9.88
C SER A 6 10.03 20.38 9.76
N LEU A 7 9.12 20.05 8.85
CA LEU A 7 8.89 18.72 8.28
C LEU A 7 10.15 17.89 7.97
N LEU A 8 11.32 18.52 7.90
CA LEU A 8 12.61 17.84 7.80
C LEU A 8 12.80 16.79 8.90
N ILE A 9 12.34 17.01 10.14
CA ILE A 9 12.50 16.02 11.22
C ILE A 9 11.70 14.74 10.96
N PRO A 10 10.36 14.77 10.74
CA PRO A 10 9.63 13.54 10.42
C PRO A 10 10.03 12.94 9.07
N LEU A 11 10.36 13.75 8.07
CA LEU A 11 10.79 13.27 6.75
C LEU A 11 12.14 12.53 6.83
N THR A 12 13.12 13.08 7.55
CA THR A 12 14.44 12.45 7.73
C THR A 12 14.34 11.15 8.52
N LEU A 13 13.48 11.09 9.55
CA LEU A 13 13.20 9.85 10.27
C LEU A 13 12.61 8.76 9.37
N ILE A 14 11.66 9.12 8.51
CA ILE A 14 11.05 8.17 7.56
C ILE A 14 12.08 7.71 6.53
N LEU A 15 12.85 8.62 5.94
CA LEU A 15 13.91 8.26 5.00
C LEU A 15 14.99 7.39 5.66
N MET A 16 15.36 7.69 6.90
CA MET A 16 16.29 6.88 7.68
C MET A 16 15.71 5.49 7.97
N TYR A 17 14.41 5.36 8.20
CA TYR A 17 13.74 4.07 8.35
C TYR A 17 13.85 3.23 7.06
N TYR A 18 13.55 3.79 5.88
CA TYR A 18 13.73 3.08 4.62
C TYR A 18 15.20 2.76 4.34
N ALA A 19 16.12 3.68 4.62
CA ALA A 19 17.56 3.47 4.45
C ALA A 19 18.09 2.37 5.38
N PHE A 20 17.62 2.31 6.62
CA PHE A 20 17.95 1.27 7.59
C PHE A 20 17.50 -0.11 7.10
N TRP A 21 16.24 -0.25 6.69
CA TRP A 21 15.72 -1.52 6.18
C TRP A 21 16.29 -1.93 4.82
N ALA A 22 16.51 -0.98 3.91
CA ALA A 22 17.18 -1.23 2.64
C ALA A 22 18.64 -1.64 2.86
N GLY A 23 19.35 -0.97 3.78
CA GLY A 23 20.72 -1.31 4.16
C GLY A 23 20.82 -2.70 4.80
N ILE A 24 19.88 -3.05 5.68
CA ILE A 24 19.77 -4.40 6.27
C ILE A 24 19.50 -5.44 5.18
N ALA A 25 18.56 -5.18 4.27
CA ALA A 25 18.25 -6.10 3.17
C ALA A 25 19.47 -6.32 2.28
N LEU A 26 20.18 -5.24 1.90
CA LEU A 26 21.41 -5.31 1.11
C LEU A 26 22.55 -6.02 1.84
N LEU A 27 22.71 -5.80 3.16
CA LEU A 27 23.69 -6.51 3.99
C LEU A 27 23.37 -8.00 4.10
N LEU A 28 22.11 -8.37 4.28
CA LEU A 28 21.67 -9.77 4.34
C LEU A 28 21.89 -10.48 3.00
N VAL A 29 21.55 -9.83 1.89
CA VAL A 29 21.73 -10.39 0.54
C VAL A 29 23.22 -10.52 0.17
N SER A 30 24.05 -9.54 0.55
CA SER A 30 25.50 -9.60 0.27
C SER A 30 26.26 -10.57 1.18
N ARG A 31 25.80 -10.79 2.42
CA ARG A 31 26.42 -11.75 3.34
C ARG A 31 25.94 -13.19 3.12
N TYR A 32 24.71 -13.39 2.66
CA TYR A 32 24.13 -14.70 2.40
C TYR A 32 23.47 -14.73 1.02
N PRO A 33 24.20 -15.10 -0.04
CA PRO A 33 23.64 -15.19 -1.39
C PRO A 33 22.52 -16.24 -1.51
N GLY A 34 22.38 -17.16 -0.55
CA GLY A 34 21.24 -18.09 -0.47
C GLY A 34 19.95 -17.45 0.04
N LEU A 35 19.97 -16.26 0.65
CA LEU A 35 18.77 -15.58 1.13
C LEU A 35 17.93 -14.98 -0.01
N SER A 36 18.51 -14.75 -1.19
CA SER A 36 17.77 -14.24 -2.35
C SER A 36 16.71 -15.23 -2.85
N GLU A 37 16.86 -16.52 -2.53
CA GLU A 37 15.88 -17.56 -2.87
C GLU A 37 14.66 -17.54 -1.91
N TYR A 38 14.82 -16.99 -0.70
CA TYR A 38 13.76 -16.91 0.31
C TYR A 38 13.14 -15.53 0.42
N LEU A 39 13.91 -14.49 0.11
CA LEU A 39 13.41 -13.13 0.06
C LEU A 39 12.64 -12.91 -1.24
N PRO A 40 11.40 -12.36 -1.17
CA PRO A 40 10.61 -12.00 -2.33
C PRO A 40 11.20 -10.76 -3.05
N LEU A 41 12.42 -10.85 -3.57
CA LEU A 41 13.14 -9.75 -4.24
C LEU A 41 13.29 -9.94 -5.76
N GLY A 42 12.81 -11.06 -6.32
CA GLY A 42 13.01 -11.42 -7.74
C GLY A 42 11.78 -11.93 -8.50
N GLY A 43 10.60 -11.99 -7.87
CA GLY A 43 9.42 -12.65 -8.44
C GLY A 43 8.90 -12.05 -9.76
N VAL A 44 9.22 -10.79 -10.07
CA VAL A 44 8.93 -10.19 -11.38
C VAL A 44 9.72 -10.84 -12.53
N ALA A 45 10.95 -11.29 -12.28
CA ALA A 45 11.73 -12.02 -13.28
C ALA A 45 11.17 -13.43 -13.52
N ASP A 46 10.72 -14.10 -12.45
CA ASP A 46 10.08 -15.41 -12.52
C ASP A 46 8.74 -15.33 -13.27
N LEU A 47 7.96 -14.28 -13.03
CA LEU A 47 6.72 -13.98 -13.77
C LEU A 47 6.98 -13.72 -15.26
N ALA A 48 8.04 -12.97 -15.60
CA ALA A 48 8.40 -12.69 -16.98
C ALA A 48 8.96 -13.91 -17.72
N ALA A 49 9.63 -14.83 -17.01
CA ALA A 49 10.14 -16.09 -17.57
C ALA A 49 9.05 -17.18 -17.69
N SER A 50 7.92 -16.99 -17.02
CA SER A 50 6.75 -17.87 -17.08
C SER A 50 6.03 -17.71 -18.43
N ASN A 51 6.35 -18.59 -19.39
CA ASN A 51 5.62 -18.71 -20.66
C ASN A 51 4.21 -19.34 -20.51
N ASN A 52 3.82 -19.72 -19.29
CA ASN A 52 2.56 -20.42 -18.99
C ASN A 52 1.40 -19.50 -18.63
N ALA A 53 1.53 -18.18 -18.85
CA ALA A 53 0.46 -17.22 -18.57
C ALA A 53 -0.84 -17.56 -19.32
N GLU A 54 -0.80 -18.31 -20.42
CA GLU A 54 -1.98 -18.65 -21.22
C GLU A 54 -2.56 -20.05 -20.94
N SER A 55 -1.96 -20.86 -20.06
CA SER A 55 -2.43 -22.22 -19.80
C SER A 55 -3.51 -22.26 -18.70
N PHE A 56 -4.70 -22.75 -19.05
CA PHE A 56 -5.76 -23.08 -18.08
C PHE A 56 -5.46 -24.43 -17.39
N GLU A 57 -4.37 -24.50 -16.64
CA GLU A 57 -4.14 -25.66 -15.76
C GLU A 57 -5.21 -25.73 -14.64
N PRO A 58 -5.57 -26.92 -14.17
CA PRO A 58 -6.48 -27.08 -13.04
C PRO A 58 -5.96 -26.34 -11.80
N VAL A 59 -6.81 -25.51 -11.19
CA VAL A 59 -6.48 -24.62 -10.06
C VAL A 59 -5.70 -25.32 -8.94
N TYR A 60 -6.03 -26.58 -8.65
CA TYR A 60 -5.44 -27.35 -7.55
C TYR A 60 -3.93 -27.61 -7.74
N THR A 61 -3.46 -27.81 -8.98
CA THR A 61 -2.05 -28.12 -9.26
C THR A 61 -1.14 -26.89 -9.03
N SER A 62 -1.67 -25.70 -9.27
CA SER A 62 -0.96 -24.43 -9.08
C SER A 62 -0.81 -24.07 -7.60
N VAL A 63 -1.89 -24.30 -6.83
CA VAL A 63 -1.91 -24.11 -5.38
C VAL A 63 -0.99 -25.12 -4.70
N GLU A 64 -1.03 -26.39 -5.11
CA GLU A 64 -0.13 -27.43 -4.60
C GLU A 64 1.35 -27.05 -4.82
N ARG A 65 1.76 -26.66 -6.04
CA ARG A 65 3.16 -26.27 -6.29
C ARG A 65 3.60 -25.05 -5.48
N THR A 66 2.69 -24.10 -5.22
CA THR A 66 3.04 -22.83 -4.57
C THR A 66 2.99 -22.92 -3.04
N VAL A 67 2.01 -23.65 -2.49
CA VAL A 67 1.76 -23.77 -1.05
C VAL A 67 2.47 -24.98 -0.44
N LEU A 68 2.54 -26.12 -1.15
CA LEU A 68 3.21 -27.34 -0.67
C LEU A 68 4.70 -27.40 -1.02
N ALA A 69 5.24 -26.42 -1.74
CA ALA A 69 6.69 -26.23 -1.81
C ALA A 69 7.26 -26.09 -0.39
N ALA A 70 8.33 -26.82 -0.06
CA ALA A 70 8.95 -26.79 1.26
C ALA A 70 9.36 -25.37 1.71
N THR A 71 9.58 -24.46 0.76
CA THR A 71 9.93 -23.05 1.01
C THR A 71 8.72 -22.11 1.03
N GLY A 72 7.53 -22.56 0.61
CA GLY A 72 6.31 -21.76 0.45
C GLY A 72 5.86 -21.04 1.72
N PRO A 73 5.62 -21.75 2.83
CA PRO A 73 5.20 -21.12 4.10
C PRO A 73 6.23 -20.10 4.63
N LEU A 74 7.52 -20.39 4.48
CA LEU A 74 8.60 -19.50 4.91
C LEU A 74 8.65 -18.23 4.05
N ARG A 75 8.50 -18.36 2.72
CA ARG A 75 8.41 -17.22 1.80
C ARG A 75 7.22 -16.33 2.13
N LEU A 76 6.05 -16.92 2.38
CA LEU A 76 4.85 -16.19 2.78
C LEU A 76 5.07 -15.42 4.08
N PHE A 77 5.69 -16.05 5.07
CA PHE A 77 5.99 -15.41 6.34
C PHE A 77 6.93 -14.21 6.15
N LEU A 78 8.03 -14.38 5.43
CA LEU A 78 8.98 -13.29 5.15
C LEU A 78 8.35 -12.16 4.32
N ALA A 79 7.56 -12.50 3.31
CA ALA A 79 6.82 -11.53 2.51
C ALA A 79 5.80 -10.74 3.35
N SER A 80 5.09 -11.41 4.25
CA SER A 80 4.11 -10.77 5.13
C SER A 80 4.79 -9.83 6.13
N VAL A 81 5.91 -10.25 6.72
CA VAL A 81 6.71 -9.42 7.62
C VAL A 81 7.27 -8.20 6.87
N GLY A 82 7.76 -8.39 5.66
CA GLY A 82 8.26 -7.29 4.83
C GLY A 82 7.16 -6.31 4.42
N ALA A 83 5.96 -6.80 4.07
CA ALA A 83 4.80 -5.95 3.79
C ALA A 83 4.38 -5.11 5.02
N LEU A 84 4.42 -5.69 6.22
CA LEU A 84 4.18 -4.98 7.47
C LEU A 84 5.19 -3.86 7.70
N ILE A 85 6.48 -4.17 7.55
CA ILE A 85 7.58 -3.17 7.67
C ILE A 85 7.34 -2.01 6.70
N LEU A 86 7.00 -2.29 5.44
CA LEU A 86 6.74 -1.27 4.43
C LEU A 86 5.48 -0.43 4.70
N THR A 87 4.53 -0.95 5.48
CA THR A 87 3.28 -0.26 5.78
C THR A 87 3.37 0.63 7.03
N VAL A 88 4.37 0.42 7.90
CA VAL A 88 4.59 1.25 9.10
C VAL A 88 4.77 2.75 8.76
N PRO A 89 5.61 3.16 7.80
CA PRO A 89 5.73 4.57 7.41
C PRO A 89 4.42 5.17 6.88
N VAL A 90 3.61 4.37 6.19
CA VAL A 90 2.29 4.78 5.67
C VAL A 90 1.36 5.15 6.84
N SER A 91 1.37 4.34 7.91
CA SER A 91 0.64 4.63 9.15
C SER A 91 1.12 5.92 9.83
N TRP A 92 2.44 6.16 9.89
CA TRP A 92 2.97 7.41 10.43
C TRP A 92 2.54 8.65 9.64
N VAL A 93 2.54 8.57 8.31
CA VAL A 93 2.05 9.66 7.45
C VAL A 93 0.56 9.92 7.69
N TYR A 94 -0.23 8.88 7.90
CA TYR A 94 -1.64 9.05 8.28
C TYR A 94 -1.77 9.84 9.58
N PHE A 95 -1.00 9.51 10.63
CA PHE A 95 -1.00 10.28 11.89
C PHE A 95 -0.60 11.75 11.70
N ILE A 96 0.42 12.03 10.87
CA ILE A 96 0.90 13.39 10.61
C ILE A 96 -0.18 14.21 9.89
N THR A 97 -0.79 13.63 8.87
CA THR A 97 -1.79 14.30 8.01
C THR A 97 -3.12 14.48 8.75
N SER A 98 -3.49 13.53 9.60
CA SER A 98 -4.75 13.50 10.34
C SER A 98 -4.67 14.14 11.73
N ARG A 99 -3.58 14.82 12.09
CA ARG A 99 -3.35 15.39 13.43
C ARG A 99 -4.42 16.38 13.93
N SER A 100 -5.23 16.93 13.02
CA SER A 100 -6.36 17.81 13.34
C SER A 100 -7.70 17.08 13.50
N ARG A 101 -7.73 15.74 13.41
CA ARG A 101 -8.96 14.93 13.33
C ARG A 101 -8.95 13.82 14.39
N ARG A 102 -10.13 13.31 14.72
CA ARG A 102 -10.26 12.07 15.49
C ARG A 102 -9.77 10.92 14.61
N ILE A 103 -8.82 10.15 15.13
CA ILE A 103 -8.23 9.00 14.46
C ILE A 103 -9.03 7.76 14.84
N ASP A 104 -9.59 7.07 13.84
CA ASP A 104 -10.31 5.82 14.07
C ASP A 104 -9.32 4.66 14.21
N GLN A 105 -9.27 4.07 15.41
CA GLN A 105 -8.36 2.96 15.72
C GLN A 105 -8.61 1.76 14.79
N SER A 106 -9.87 1.44 14.50
CA SER A 106 -10.26 0.35 13.60
C SER A 106 -9.72 0.55 12.19
N PHE A 107 -9.65 1.79 11.71
CA PHE A 107 -9.10 2.10 10.40
C PHE A 107 -7.59 1.84 10.36
N LEU A 108 -6.85 2.34 11.35
CA LEU A 108 -5.41 2.10 11.45
C LEU A 108 -5.05 0.62 11.59
N GLN A 109 -5.82 -0.12 12.37
CA GLN A 109 -5.66 -1.57 12.47
C GLN A 109 -5.91 -2.25 11.12
N THR A 110 -6.91 -1.78 10.37
CA THR A 110 -7.22 -2.28 9.03
C THR A 110 -6.05 -2.04 8.08
N ILE A 111 -5.50 -0.82 7.99
CA ILE A 111 -4.40 -0.54 7.06
C ILE A 111 -3.15 -1.36 7.37
N MET A 112 -2.92 -1.72 8.64
CA MET A 112 -1.78 -2.53 9.06
C MET A 112 -1.97 -4.02 8.77
N ILE A 113 -3.17 -4.55 8.93
CA ILE A 113 -3.46 -5.99 8.72
C ILE A 113 -3.70 -6.31 7.24
N LEU A 114 -4.29 -5.37 6.49
CA LEU A 114 -4.68 -5.58 5.10
C LEU A 114 -3.52 -6.05 4.17
N PRO A 115 -2.29 -5.50 4.22
CA PRO A 115 -1.19 -5.95 3.37
C PRO A 115 -0.86 -7.43 3.58
N VAL A 116 -0.98 -7.95 4.81
CA VAL A 116 -0.71 -9.36 5.14
C VAL A 116 -1.73 -10.27 4.45
N VAL A 117 -3.01 -9.92 4.55
CA VAL A 117 -4.10 -10.66 3.89
C VAL A 117 -3.90 -10.67 2.38
N VAL A 118 -3.59 -9.50 1.81
CA VAL A 118 -3.37 -9.34 0.36
C VAL A 118 -2.12 -10.07 -0.11
N THR A 119 -1.05 -10.12 0.70
CA THR A 119 0.17 -10.91 0.41
C THR A 119 -0.16 -12.39 0.26
N GLY A 120 -0.93 -12.96 1.18
CA GLY A 120 -1.36 -14.36 1.09
C GLY A 120 -2.24 -14.64 -0.14
N ILE A 121 -3.21 -13.76 -0.40
CA ILE A 121 -4.05 -13.85 -1.60
C ILE A 121 -3.20 -13.81 -2.88
N ALA A 122 -2.30 -12.84 -2.99
CA ALA A 122 -1.44 -12.66 -4.15
C ALA A 122 -0.58 -13.89 -4.41
N MET A 123 0.00 -14.48 -3.37
CA MET A 123 0.82 -15.69 -3.48
C MET A 123 0.00 -16.90 -3.95
N ILE A 124 -1.26 -17.02 -3.54
CA ILE A 124 -2.15 -18.12 -4.00
C ILE A 124 -2.49 -17.95 -5.49
N VAL A 125 -2.71 -16.72 -5.96
CA VAL A 125 -3.22 -16.47 -7.31
C VAL A 125 -2.13 -16.33 -8.38
N VAL A 126 -0.85 -16.15 -7.99
CA VAL A 126 0.24 -15.68 -8.87
C VAL A 126 0.46 -16.54 -10.12
N ASN A 127 0.24 -17.85 -10.03
CA ASN A 127 0.47 -18.81 -11.12
C ASN A 127 -0.82 -19.26 -11.83
N SER A 128 -1.97 -18.63 -11.57
CA SER A 128 -3.24 -19.06 -12.18
C SER A 128 -4.16 -17.87 -12.49
N ILE A 129 -4.27 -17.55 -13.78
CA ILE A 129 -5.17 -16.50 -14.27
C ILE A 129 -6.63 -16.83 -13.92
N ALA A 130 -7.06 -18.09 -14.08
CA ALA A 130 -8.41 -18.52 -13.74
C ALA A 130 -8.74 -18.29 -12.26
N LEU A 131 -7.78 -18.56 -11.36
CA LEU A 131 -7.93 -18.33 -9.93
C LEU A 131 -7.98 -16.83 -9.63
N ALA A 132 -7.08 -16.03 -10.21
CA ALA A 132 -7.07 -14.58 -10.04
C ALA A 132 -8.41 -13.94 -10.47
N PHE A 133 -8.95 -14.30 -11.64
CA PHE A 133 -10.25 -13.82 -12.11
C PHE A 133 -11.41 -14.32 -11.26
N SER A 134 -11.41 -15.59 -10.86
CA SER A 134 -12.45 -16.15 -9.99
C SER A 134 -12.49 -15.42 -8.64
N LEU A 135 -11.34 -15.19 -8.02
CA LEU A 135 -11.26 -14.48 -6.75
C LEU A 135 -11.68 -13.02 -6.88
N ALA A 136 -11.27 -12.33 -7.95
CA ALA A 136 -11.74 -10.98 -8.24
C ALA A 136 -13.27 -10.93 -8.39
N GLY A 137 -13.85 -11.93 -9.07
CA GLY A 137 -15.30 -12.10 -9.19
C GLY A 137 -16.00 -12.33 -7.85
N VAL A 138 -15.44 -13.17 -6.98
CA VAL A 138 -15.96 -13.41 -5.63
C VAL A 138 -15.90 -12.12 -4.80
N VAL A 139 -14.78 -11.41 -4.81
CA VAL A 139 -14.62 -10.14 -4.08
C VAL A 139 -15.59 -9.07 -4.60
N ALA A 140 -15.82 -9.01 -5.91
CA ALA A 140 -16.80 -8.11 -6.50
C ALA A 140 -18.26 -8.48 -6.15
N ALA A 141 -18.56 -9.77 -6.03
CA ALA A 141 -19.88 -10.27 -5.63
C ALA A 141 -20.15 -10.03 -4.12
N VAL A 142 -19.11 -10.14 -3.29
CA VAL A 142 -19.20 -9.78 -1.87
C VAL A 142 -19.30 -8.26 -1.77
N ARG A 143 -20.53 -7.75 -1.68
CA ARG A 143 -20.80 -6.32 -1.51
C ARG A 143 -20.26 -5.83 -0.18
N PHE A 144 -18.97 -5.48 -0.14
CA PHE A 144 -18.38 -4.81 1.00
C PHE A 144 -18.93 -3.40 1.09
N ARG A 145 -19.73 -3.15 2.13
CA ARG A 145 -20.19 -1.81 2.49
C ARG A 145 -19.15 -1.16 3.38
N PHE A 146 -18.06 -0.70 2.80
CA PHE A 146 -17.11 0.15 3.54
C PHE A 146 -17.63 1.58 3.55
N SER A 147 -18.03 2.06 4.73
CA SER A 147 -18.25 3.49 4.94
C SER A 147 -16.90 4.13 5.21
N LEU A 148 -16.29 4.72 4.19
CA LEU A 148 -15.11 5.56 4.37
C LEU A 148 -15.57 6.96 4.74
N ASN A 149 -15.05 7.46 5.86
CA ASN A 149 -15.38 8.80 6.33
C ASN A 149 -14.90 9.87 5.34
N GLN A 150 -13.79 9.62 4.63
CA GLN A 150 -13.25 10.54 3.64
C GLN A 150 -12.66 9.82 2.42
N PRO A 151 -12.68 10.45 1.23
CA PRO A 151 -12.01 9.93 0.05
C PRO A 151 -10.50 9.71 0.24
N SER A 152 -9.85 10.48 1.12
CA SER A 152 -8.42 10.31 1.43
C SER A 152 -8.10 8.97 2.09
N ASP A 153 -9.03 8.44 2.89
CA ASP A 153 -8.82 7.19 3.63
C ASP A 153 -8.78 5.99 2.67
N ALA A 154 -9.49 6.08 1.54
CA ALA A 154 -9.43 5.08 0.47
C ALA A 154 -8.00 4.93 -0.07
N MET A 155 -7.26 6.03 -0.23
CA MET A 155 -5.91 6.00 -0.78
C MET A 155 -4.93 5.20 0.09
N TYR A 156 -5.08 5.27 1.41
CA TYR A 156 -4.28 4.47 2.35
C TYR A 156 -4.61 2.97 2.26
N ILE A 157 -5.87 2.63 2.01
CA ILE A 157 -6.27 1.23 1.75
C ILE A 157 -5.66 0.75 0.43
N PHE A 158 -5.74 1.54 -0.64
CA PHE A 158 -5.20 1.17 -1.94
C PHE A 158 -3.69 0.97 -1.93
N VAL A 159 -2.93 1.84 -1.25
CA VAL A 159 -1.49 1.64 -1.12
C VAL A 159 -1.15 0.39 -0.29
N ALA A 160 -1.91 0.11 0.78
CA ALA A 160 -1.74 -1.11 1.58
C ALA A 160 -1.99 -2.39 0.74
N ILE A 161 -3.02 -2.37 -0.12
CA ILE A 161 -3.27 -3.43 -1.11
C ILE A 161 -2.09 -3.53 -2.07
N GLY A 162 -1.61 -2.42 -2.64
CA GLY A 162 -0.46 -2.42 -3.57
C GLY A 162 0.83 -2.98 -2.96
N ILE A 163 1.12 -2.64 -1.70
CA ILE A 163 2.26 -3.19 -0.95
C ILE A 163 2.10 -4.70 -0.75
N GLY A 164 0.91 -5.15 -0.35
CA GLY A 164 0.62 -6.58 -0.16
C GLY A 164 0.71 -7.37 -1.46
N LEU A 165 0.17 -6.84 -2.57
CA LEU A 165 0.25 -7.47 -3.89
C LEU A 165 1.70 -7.62 -4.33
N GLY A 166 2.48 -6.54 -4.27
CA GLY A 166 3.90 -6.56 -4.65
C GLY A 166 4.71 -7.53 -3.80
N SER A 167 4.46 -7.59 -2.48
CA SER A 167 5.12 -8.55 -1.60
C SER A 167 4.74 -10.00 -1.92
N GLY A 168 3.46 -10.28 -2.16
CA GLY A 168 2.95 -11.63 -2.39
C GLY A 168 3.35 -12.26 -3.72
N ILE A 169 3.58 -11.45 -4.76
CA ILE A 169 4.13 -11.93 -6.03
C ILE A 169 5.66 -12.06 -6.03
N GLY A 170 6.33 -11.81 -4.91
CA GLY A 170 7.79 -11.89 -4.87
C GLY A 170 8.51 -10.60 -5.28
N ALA A 171 7.83 -9.46 -5.37
CA ALA A 171 8.36 -8.17 -5.86
C ALA A 171 8.40 -7.10 -4.74
N LEU A 172 9.03 -7.44 -3.62
CA LEU A 172 9.08 -6.58 -2.43
C LEU A 172 9.83 -5.27 -2.66
N GLY A 173 10.82 -5.25 -3.55
CA GLY A 173 11.48 -4.01 -3.97
C GLY A 173 10.50 -3.01 -4.62
N VAL A 174 9.60 -3.50 -5.48
CA VAL A 174 8.56 -2.67 -6.11
C VAL A 174 7.55 -2.19 -5.06
N ALA A 175 7.13 -3.06 -4.14
CA ALA A 175 6.28 -2.67 -3.01
C ALA A 175 6.93 -1.56 -2.15
N GLY A 176 8.25 -1.63 -1.96
CA GLY A 176 9.02 -0.60 -1.26
C GLY A 176 9.00 0.75 -1.96
N VAL A 177 9.19 0.77 -3.28
CA VAL A 177 9.10 1.99 -4.09
C VAL A 177 7.69 2.59 -4.04
N ILE A 178 6.65 1.77 -4.16
CA ILE A 178 5.24 2.22 -4.05
C ILE A 178 5.01 2.89 -2.70
N SER A 179 5.40 2.23 -1.61
CA SER A 179 5.28 2.76 -0.25
C SER A 179 6.02 4.10 -0.09
N LEU A 180 7.28 4.15 -0.53
CA LEU A 180 8.10 5.36 -0.46
C LEU A 180 7.50 6.53 -1.26
N MET A 181 7.10 6.29 -2.52
CA MET A 181 6.53 7.32 -3.38
C MET A 181 5.21 7.84 -2.82
N PHE A 182 4.35 6.96 -2.31
CA PHE A 182 3.10 7.35 -1.66
C PHE A 182 3.35 8.27 -0.46
N VAL A 183 4.25 7.86 0.44
CA VAL A 183 4.62 8.63 1.63
C VAL A 183 5.17 10.01 1.26
N LEU A 184 6.10 10.08 0.31
CA LEU A 184 6.67 11.34 -0.17
C LEU A 184 5.61 12.25 -0.80
N ALA A 185 4.75 11.70 -1.66
CA ALA A 185 3.67 12.45 -2.31
C ALA A 185 2.67 13.01 -1.29
N THR A 186 2.22 12.20 -0.33
CA THR A 186 1.27 12.66 0.69
C THR A 186 1.86 13.76 1.57
N LEU A 187 3.11 13.61 2.02
CA LEU A 187 3.78 14.64 2.82
C LEU A 187 4.00 15.93 2.01
N PHE A 188 4.33 15.81 0.73
CA PHE A 188 4.52 16.96 -0.15
C PHE A 188 3.21 17.73 -0.39
N ILE A 189 2.12 17.03 -0.71
CA ILE A 189 0.78 17.63 -0.87
C ILE A 189 0.31 18.28 0.43
N TRP A 190 0.49 17.61 1.56
CA TRP A 190 0.15 18.16 2.88
C TRP A 190 0.90 19.46 3.18
N LYS A 191 2.19 19.53 2.83
CA LYS A 191 3.02 20.73 2.99
C LYS A 191 2.58 21.89 2.10
N LEU A 192 2.17 21.60 0.87
CA LEU A 192 1.69 22.60 -0.07
C LEU A 192 0.33 23.20 0.31
N GLU A 193 -0.33 22.66 1.35
CA GLU A 193 -1.71 23.00 1.70
C GLU A 193 -2.65 22.96 0.49
N TYR A 194 -2.36 22.05 -0.45
CA TYR A 194 -3.05 21.99 -1.73
C TYR A 194 -4.55 21.76 -1.51
N GLY A 195 -5.39 22.67 -2.02
CA GLY A 195 -6.84 22.64 -1.85
C GLY A 195 -7.41 23.46 -0.69
N LYS A 196 -6.60 23.98 0.25
CA LYS A 196 -7.10 24.89 1.32
C LYS A 196 -7.45 26.30 0.81
N THR A 197 -6.85 26.73 -0.30
CA THR A 197 -6.87 28.14 -0.74
C THR A 197 -7.86 28.47 -1.86
N LEU A 198 -8.63 27.50 -2.36
CA LEU A 198 -9.64 27.77 -3.40
C LEU A 198 -10.99 28.24 -2.83
N SER A 199 -11.33 27.92 -1.58
CA SER A 199 -12.49 28.54 -0.89
C SER A 199 -12.17 29.92 -0.30
N GLY A 200 -11.36 30.71 -1.01
CA GLY A 200 -11.11 32.10 -0.64
C GLY A 200 -12.36 32.98 -0.86
N PRO A 201 -12.37 34.22 -0.31
CA PRO A 201 -13.43 35.20 -0.50
C PRO A 201 -13.87 35.40 -1.96
N PHE A 202 -12.97 35.10 -2.89
CA PHE A 202 -13.17 35.17 -4.34
C PHE A 202 -14.25 34.20 -4.87
N LEU A 203 -14.28 32.93 -4.44
CA LEU A 203 -15.35 32.02 -4.88
C LEU A 203 -16.69 32.35 -4.21
N THR A 204 -16.68 32.78 -2.95
CA THR A 204 -17.89 33.25 -2.27
C THR A 204 -18.42 34.56 -2.84
N MET A 205 -17.55 35.40 -3.42
CA MET A 205 -17.95 36.62 -4.14
C MET A 205 -18.57 36.28 -5.50
N LEU A 206 -18.11 35.24 -6.18
CA LEU A 206 -18.65 34.79 -7.46
C LEU A 206 -19.96 33.98 -7.32
N THR A 207 -20.16 33.29 -6.19
CA THR A 207 -21.39 32.53 -5.91
C THR A 207 -22.39 33.28 -5.03
N ARG A 208 -22.11 34.54 -4.65
CA ARG A 208 -23.10 35.44 -4.05
C ARG A 208 -24.07 35.87 -5.15
N ARG A 209 -24.95 34.95 -5.53
CA ARG A 209 -26.20 35.28 -6.17
C ARG A 209 -26.99 36.07 -5.14
N ASP A 210 -27.06 37.38 -5.34
CA ASP A 210 -27.99 38.25 -4.64
C ASP A 210 -29.39 37.64 -4.77
N GLY A 211 -29.84 37.00 -3.68
CA GLY A 211 -31.24 36.70 -3.43
C GLY A 211 -31.81 37.86 -2.63
N GLY A 212 -31.81 39.05 -3.22
CA GLY A 212 -32.67 40.16 -2.82
C GLY A 212 -33.80 40.24 -3.83
N GLU A 213 -35.01 40.45 -3.34
CA GLU A 213 -36.30 40.36 -4.04
C GLU A 213 -36.72 38.89 -4.15
N ASP A 214 -37.51 38.35 -3.21
CA ASP A 214 -38.93 38.65 -3.11
C ASP A 214 -39.39 38.86 -1.66
N ASP A 215 -39.71 40.11 -1.32
CA ASP A 215 -40.56 40.46 -0.17
C ASP A 215 -41.66 41.36 -0.73
N TYR A 216 -42.73 40.73 -1.25
CA TYR A 216 -44.06 41.30 -1.49
C TYR A 216 -45.12 40.20 -1.30
#